data_AF-A0A7J3D4H9-F1
#
_entry.id   AF-A0A7J3D4H9-F1
#
_cell.length_a   1.000
_cell.length_b   1.000
_cell.length_c   1.000
_cell.angle_alpha   90.00
_cell.angle_beta   90.00
_cell.angle_gamma   90.00
#
_symmetry.space_group_name_H-M   'P 1'
#
loop_
_entity.id
_entity.type
_entity.pdbx_description
1 polymer ?
#
loop_
_entity_poly.entity_id
_entity_poly.type
_entity_poly.pdbx_seq_one_letter_code
_entity_poly.pdbx_strand_id
1 'polypeptide(L)'
;MPYSWDRGGMFRKLRKKKVADLDAAPIKGSEAEGYGRTQYTKAEQYLIAELSRAGIPYTTQRPFSRNGEYTKEGSVKQYVADVLVKTSKGLINLEVEGEGTSSDSVKRDRYFEERGVKVVHIPNEVAVKYSHVIVDLIKALA
;
A
#
# COMPACT_ATOMS: atom_id res chain seq x y z
N MET A 1 15.85 0.32 49.36
CA MET A 1 15.17 1.43 48.65
C MET A 1 14.47 0.84 47.42
N PRO A 2 13.15 0.98 47.26
CA PRO A 2 12.43 0.38 46.15
C PRO A 2 12.54 1.27 44.90
N TYR A 3 12.88 0.65 43.77
CA TYR A 3 12.98 1.31 42.47
C TYR A 3 11.57 1.64 41.95
N SER A 4 11.31 2.92 41.73
CA SER A 4 10.09 3.45 41.11
C SER A 4 10.03 3.03 39.64
N TRP A 5 8.94 2.34 39.28
CA TRP A 5 8.59 2.06 37.89
C TRP A 5 7.95 3.30 37.26
N ASP A 6 8.77 4.17 36.70
CA ASP A 6 8.31 5.29 35.87
C ASP A 6 7.99 4.78 34.44
N ARG A 7 6.93 3.96 34.34
CA ARG A 7 6.54 3.20 33.15
C ARG A 7 5.71 4.01 32.14
N GLY A 8 5.77 5.35 32.19
CA GLY A 8 4.91 6.24 31.37
C GLY A 8 5.61 7.05 30.28
N GLY A 9 6.94 7.23 30.35
CA GLY A 9 7.64 8.19 29.47
C GLY A 9 8.12 7.64 28.12
N MET A 10 8.43 6.33 28.05
CA MET A 10 9.16 5.76 26.92
C MET A 10 8.25 5.34 25.74
N PHE A 11 6.99 4.97 26.02
CA PHE A 11 6.02 4.59 24.98
C PHE A 11 5.53 5.79 24.16
N ARG A 12 5.49 7.00 24.75
CA ARG A 12 5.05 8.21 24.05
C ARG A 12 6.09 8.71 23.03
N LYS A 13 7.38 8.45 23.26
CA LYS A 13 8.45 8.80 22.32
C LYS A 13 8.50 7.86 21.11
N LEU A 14 8.17 6.58 21.29
CA LEU A 14 8.09 5.61 20.18
C LEU A 14 6.88 5.84 19.26
N ARG A 15 5.77 6.38 19.79
CA ARG A 15 4.55 6.64 19.00
C ARG A 15 4.71 7.81 18.01
N LYS A 16 5.58 8.79 18.31
CA LYS A 16 5.82 9.94 17.43
C LYS A 16 6.82 9.68 16.32
N LYS A 17 7.68 8.66 16.46
CA LYS A 17 8.70 8.33 15.44
C LYS A 17 8.13 7.56 14.24
N LYS A 18 7.03 6.82 14.43
CA LYS A 18 6.46 5.93 13.40
C LYS A 18 5.74 6.61 12.23
N VAL A 19 5.38 7.89 12.35
CA VAL A 19 4.63 8.61 11.29
C VAL A 19 5.58 9.31 10.31
N ALA A 20 6.77 9.72 10.77
CA ALA A 20 7.74 10.45 9.95
C ALA A 20 8.51 9.54 8.98
N ASP A 21 8.67 8.25 9.29
CA ASP A 21 9.43 7.32 8.45
C ASP A 21 8.65 6.84 7.21
N LEU A 22 7.36 7.17 7.09
CA LEU A 22 6.57 6.88 5.88
C LEU A 22 6.78 7.91 4.76
N ASP A 23 7.39 9.06 5.07
CA ASP A 23 7.44 10.21 4.17
C ASP A 23 8.82 10.53 3.58
N ALA A 24 9.89 9.88 4.04
CA ALA A 24 11.26 10.33 3.78
C ALA A 24 12.23 9.28 3.20
N ALA A 25 11.75 8.19 2.59
CA ALA A 25 12.62 7.30 1.84
C ALA A 25 12.29 7.39 0.33
N PRO A 26 13.15 8.02 -0.49
CA PRO A 26 13.17 7.71 -1.91
C PRO A 26 13.70 6.29 -2.03
N ILE A 27 12.79 5.33 -2.13
CA ILE A 27 13.14 3.93 -2.35
C ILE A 27 13.57 3.85 -3.82
N LYS A 28 14.89 3.95 -4.05
CA LYS A 28 15.53 3.40 -5.25
C LYS A 28 14.96 2.00 -5.46
N GLY A 29 14.59 1.67 -6.69
CA GLY A 29 14.13 0.34 -7.08
C GLY A 29 15.14 -0.73 -6.69
N SER A 30 15.11 -1.15 -5.44
CA SER A 30 15.66 -2.39 -4.98
C SER A 30 14.52 -3.37 -5.13
N GLU A 31 14.81 -4.43 -5.87
CA GLU A 31 14.10 -5.70 -5.92
C GLU A 31 13.69 -6.12 -4.50
N ALA A 32 12.61 -5.54 -4.01
CA ALA A 32 11.97 -6.00 -2.81
C ALA A 32 11.34 -7.31 -3.25
N GLU A 33 11.86 -8.40 -2.69
CA GLU A 33 11.22 -9.71 -2.63
C GLU A 33 9.83 -9.55 -1.99
N GLY A 34 8.90 -8.99 -2.76
CA GLY A 34 7.50 -8.87 -2.45
C GLY A 34 6.81 -10.04 -3.12
N TYR A 35 6.29 -10.97 -2.32
CA TYR A 35 5.14 -11.78 -2.71
C TYR A 35 5.17 -12.49 -4.07
N GLY A 36 6.34 -12.92 -4.56
CA GLY A 36 6.45 -13.97 -5.56
C GLY A 36 5.71 -13.74 -6.89
N ARG A 37 5.50 -12.49 -7.31
CA ARG A 37 5.08 -12.20 -8.69
C ARG A 37 6.23 -11.55 -9.45
N THR A 38 6.87 -12.34 -10.30
CA THR A 38 7.92 -11.89 -11.23
C THR A 38 7.38 -10.93 -12.30
N GLN A 39 6.05 -10.88 -12.49
CA GLN A 39 5.40 -10.10 -13.53
C GLN A 39 4.14 -9.40 -12.99
N TYR A 40 4.01 -8.12 -13.34
CA TYR A 40 2.77 -7.36 -13.15
C TYR A 40 1.70 -7.84 -14.11
N THR A 41 0.43 -7.76 -13.70
CA THR A 41 -0.69 -8.01 -14.62
C THR A 41 -0.70 -6.98 -15.75
N LYS A 42 -1.31 -7.31 -16.89
CA LYS A 42 -1.39 -6.39 -18.03
C LYS A 42 -2.01 -5.05 -17.61
N ALA A 43 -3.07 -5.07 -16.80
CA ALA A 43 -3.71 -3.89 -16.26
C ALA A 43 -2.80 -3.03 -15.36
N GLU A 44 -2.06 -3.66 -14.43
CA GLU A 44 -1.05 -2.97 -13.61
C GLU A 44 -0.01 -2.27 -14.49
N GLN A 45 0.48 -2.94 -15.54
CA GLN A 45 1.46 -2.37 -16.47
C GLN A 45 0.95 -1.09 -17.14
N TYR A 46 -0.32 -1.05 -17.59
CA TYR A 46 -0.91 0.15 -18.18
C TYR A 46 -1.02 1.29 -17.16
N LEU A 47 -1.46 1.02 -15.93
CA LEU A 47 -1.53 2.03 -14.88
C LEU A 47 -0.13 2.58 -14.54
N ILE A 48 0.86 1.71 -14.39
CA ILE A 48 2.25 2.06 -14.10
C ILE A 48 2.83 2.93 -15.22
N ALA A 49 2.60 2.58 -16.49
CA ALA A 49 3.08 3.34 -17.63
C ALA A 49 2.50 4.76 -17.66
N GLU A 50 1.20 4.90 -17.43
CA GLU A 50 0.54 6.21 -17.40
C GLU A 50 0.95 7.05 -16.19
N LEU A 51 1.07 6.46 -15.00
CA LEU A 51 1.59 7.16 -13.81
C LEU A 51 3.01 7.67 -14.03
N SER A 52 3.86 6.86 -14.65
CA SER A 52 5.23 7.24 -15.03
C SER A 52 5.24 8.39 -16.03
N ARG A 53 4.41 8.32 -17.07
CA ARG A 53 4.27 9.37 -18.09
C ARG A 53 3.78 10.69 -17.49
N ALA A 54 2.87 10.62 -16.52
CA ALA A 54 2.32 11.77 -15.82
C ALA A 54 3.28 12.35 -14.76
N GLY A 55 4.39 11.67 -14.46
CA GLY A 55 5.34 12.07 -13.42
C GLY A 55 4.79 11.92 -11.99
N ILE A 56 3.79 11.04 -11.80
CA ILE A 56 3.18 10.80 -10.48
C ILE A 56 3.99 9.72 -9.75
N PRO A 57 4.51 9.98 -8.54
CA PRO A 57 5.23 8.97 -7.77
C PRO A 57 4.31 7.82 -7.34
N TYR A 58 4.74 6.59 -7.60
CA TYR A 58 4.02 5.37 -7.22
C TYR A 58 4.96 4.32 -6.61
N THR A 59 4.38 3.35 -5.92
CA THR A 59 5.08 2.17 -5.38
C THR A 59 4.24 0.94 -5.68
N THR A 60 4.82 -0.09 -6.28
CA THR A 60 4.10 -1.32 -6.61
C THR A 60 4.31 -2.40 -5.56
N GLN A 61 3.35 -3.32 -5.43
CA GLN A 61 3.44 -4.54 -4.61
C GLN A 61 3.95 -4.28 -3.19
N ARG A 62 3.46 -3.21 -2.55
CA ARG A 62 3.95 -2.81 -1.23
C ARG A 62 3.36 -3.74 -0.16
N PRO A 63 4.18 -4.47 0.63
CA PRO A 63 3.67 -5.30 1.70
C PRO A 63 3.33 -4.47 2.94
N PHE A 64 2.27 -4.87 3.63
CA PHE A 64 1.87 -4.35 4.93
C PHE A 64 1.70 -5.51 5.92
N SER A 65 2.61 -5.58 6.90
CA SER A 65 2.60 -6.65 7.92
C SER A 65 1.45 -6.51 8.90
N ARG A 66 0.59 -7.53 8.96
CA ARG A 66 -0.49 -7.61 9.94
C ARG A 66 0.02 -8.32 11.20
N ASN A 67 0.57 -7.53 12.13
CA ASN A 67 1.05 -8.05 13.41
C ASN A 67 -0.08 -8.81 14.13
N GLY A 68 0.16 -10.07 14.48
CA GLY A 68 -0.78 -10.93 15.18
C GLY A 68 -1.52 -11.95 14.32
N GLU A 69 -1.40 -11.90 12.99
CA GLU A 69 -1.86 -12.99 12.11
C GLU A 69 -0.68 -13.69 11.44
N TYR A 70 -0.72 -15.02 11.46
CA TYR A 70 0.32 -15.87 10.89
C TYR A 70 -0.27 -16.80 9.83
N THR A 71 0.53 -17.14 8.82
CA THR A 71 0.26 -18.17 7.84
C THR A 71 0.30 -19.54 8.52
N LYS A 72 -0.17 -20.60 7.83
CA LYS A 72 -0.04 -21.98 8.32
C LYS A 72 1.42 -22.40 8.54
N GLU A 73 2.34 -21.72 7.86
CA GLU A 73 3.79 -21.93 7.93
C GLU A 73 4.45 -21.11 9.07
N GLY A 74 3.67 -20.32 9.82
CA GLY A 74 4.16 -19.52 10.94
C GLY A 74 4.78 -18.18 10.55
N SER A 75 4.77 -17.81 9.27
CA SER A 75 5.18 -16.47 8.82
C SER A 75 4.08 -15.44 9.05
N VAL A 76 4.42 -14.17 9.29
CA VAL A 76 3.41 -13.10 9.49
C VAL A 76 2.62 -12.91 8.20
N LYS A 77 1.27 -12.94 8.27
CA LYS A 77 0.42 -12.59 7.13
C LYS A 77 0.67 -11.13 6.76
N GLN A 78 0.88 -10.87 5.48
CA GLN A 78 0.97 -9.50 4.98
C GLN A 78 -0.05 -9.30 3.87
N TYR A 79 -0.58 -8.09 3.83
CA TYR A 79 -1.43 -7.64 2.75
C TYR A 79 -0.60 -6.82 1.78
N VAL A 80 -0.83 -7.00 0.50
CA VAL A 80 -0.07 -6.33 -0.56
C VAL A 80 -0.96 -5.31 -1.23
N ALA A 81 -0.44 -4.10 -1.39
CA ALA A 81 -1.04 -3.06 -2.22
C ALA A 81 -0.45 -3.18 -3.63
N ASP A 82 -1.30 -3.28 -4.65
CA ASP A 82 -0.89 -3.47 -6.04
C ASP A 82 -0.12 -2.25 -6.56
N VAL A 83 -0.78 -1.09 -6.60
CA VAL A 83 -0.18 0.18 -7.02
C VAL A 83 -0.55 1.28 -6.02
N LEU A 84 0.39 1.63 -5.16
CA LEU A 84 0.24 2.67 -4.15
C LEU A 84 0.71 4.02 -4.69
N VAL A 85 -0.16 5.03 -4.63
CA VAL A 85 0.11 6.40 -5.06
C VAL A 85 0.02 7.35 -3.87
N LYS A 86 0.96 8.30 -3.79
CA LYS A 86 0.92 9.38 -2.81
C LYS A 86 0.35 10.64 -3.44
N THR A 87 -0.73 11.16 -2.87
CA THR A 87 -1.40 12.42 -3.26
C THR A 87 -1.35 13.43 -2.12
N SER A 88 -1.71 14.70 -2.36
CA SER A 88 -1.84 15.69 -1.27
C SER A 88 -2.95 15.35 -0.27
N LYS A 89 -3.93 14.53 -0.69
CA LYS A 89 -5.04 14.06 0.15
C LYS A 89 -4.75 12.77 0.90
N GLY A 90 -3.57 12.17 0.71
CA GLY A 90 -3.15 10.93 1.37
C GLY A 90 -2.71 9.83 0.42
N LEU A 91 -2.63 8.61 0.95
CA LEU A 91 -2.21 7.41 0.22
C LEU A 91 -3.42 6.72 -0.42
N ILE A 92 -3.28 6.30 -1.68
CA ILE A 92 -4.32 5.60 -2.44
C ILE A 92 -3.71 4.30 -2.99
N ASN A 93 -4.29 3.15 -2.65
CA ASN A 93 -4.02 1.88 -3.30
C ASN A 93 -4.98 1.71 -4.49
N LEU A 94 -4.44 1.61 -5.70
CA LEU A 94 -5.17 1.19 -6.89
C LEU A 94 -5.09 -0.33 -6.94
N GLU A 95 -6.14 -0.96 -6.46
CA GLU A 95 -6.28 -2.41 -6.43
C GLU A 95 -6.84 -2.89 -7.77
N VAL A 96 -6.10 -3.75 -8.47
CA VAL A 96 -6.55 -4.26 -9.76
C VAL A 96 -7.30 -5.57 -9.54
N GLU A 97 -8.62 -5.53 -9.67
CA GLU A 97 -9.45 -6.71 -9.44
C GLU A 97 -9.23 -7.76 -10.55
N GLY A 98 -8.77 -8.94 -10.13
CA GLY A 98 -8.95 -10.19 -10.87
C GLY A 98 -10.38 -10.73 -10.68
N GLU A 99 -10.78 -11.71 -11.48
CA GLU A 99 -12.06 -12.39 -11.27
C GLU A 99 -12.10 -13.05 -9.88
N GLY A 100 -12.97 -12.53 -8.99
CA GLY A 100 -13.26 -13.12 -7.69
C GLY A 100 -12.76 -12.29 -6.50
N THR A 101 -13.64 -11.45 -5.95
CA THR A 101 -13.46 -10.82 -4.64
C THR A 101 -13.64 -11.88 -3.54
N SER A 102 -12.54 -12.29 -2.91
CA SER A 102 -12.56 -13.23 -1.78
C SER A 102 -12.89 -12.51 -0.47
N SER A 103 -13.40 -13.22 0.55
CA SER A 103 -13.65 -12.64 1.88
C SER A 103 -12.39 -12.07 2.57
N ASP A 104 -11.20 -12.40 2.06
CA ASP A 104 -9.93 -11.81 2.50
C ASP A 104 -9.71 -10.40 1.95
N SER A 105 -10.37 -9.99 0.85
CA SER A 105 -10.29 -8.62 0.31
C SER A 105 -10.88 -7.59 1.29
N VAL A 106 -12.04 -7.88 1.87
CA VAL A 106 -12.72 -6.96 2.81
C VAL A 106 -11.87 -6.70 4.07
N LYS A 107 -11.20 -7.74 4.59
CA LYS A 107 -10.30 -7.59 5.75
C LYS A 107 -9.06 -6.78 5.41
N ARG A 108 -8.51 -6.99 4.21
CA ARG A 108 -7.38 -6.21 3.70
C ARG A 108 -7.75 -4.74 3.57
N ASP A 109 -8.88 -4.44 2.94
CA ASP A 109 -9.26 -3.07 2.65
C ASP A 109 -9.47 -2.29 3.93
N ARG A 110 -10.19 -2.88 4.90
CA ARG A 110 -10.35 -2.30 6.24
C ARG A 110 -9.01 -2.03 6.91
N TYR A 111 -8.08 -2.97 6.79
CA TYR A 111 -6.74 -2.82 7.37
C TYR A 111 -5.92 -1.70 6.68
N PHE A 112 -6.06 -1.52 5.37
CA PHE A 112 -5.47 -0.39 4.65
C PHE A 112 -6.09 0.94 5.09
N GLU A 113 -7.41 1.01 5.21
CA GLU A 113 -8.12 2.20 5.67
C GLU A 113 -7.73 2.59 7.10
N GLU A 114 -7.59 1.62 8.02
CA GLU A 114 -7.09 1.84 9.39
C GLU A 114 -5.69 2.48 9.42
N ARG A 115 -4.91 2.35 8.34
CA ARG A 115 -3.59 2.96 8.17
C ARG A 115 -3.59 4.22 7.30
N GLY A 116 -4.77 4.74 6.96
CA GLY A 116 -4.92 5.95 6.15
C GLY A 116 -4.65 5.75 4.67
N VAL A 117 -4.70 4.49 4.19
CA VAL A 117 -4.63 4.16 2.77
C VAL A 117 -6.05 3.97 2.25
N LYS A 118 -6.48 4.80 1.30
CA LYS A 118 -7.75 4.61 0.60
C LYS A 118 -7.59 3.51 -0.45
N VAL A 119 -8.53 2.59 -0.54
CA VAL A 119 -8.52 1.53 -1.56
C VAL A 119 -9.49 1.87 -2.67
N VAL A 120 -9.01 1.86 -3.91
CA VAL A 120 -9.83 2.01 -5.11
C VAL A 120 -9.71 0.73 -5.91
N HIS A 121 -10.81 0.01 -6.00
CA HIS A 121 -10.90 -1.21 -6.80
C HIS A 121 -11.13 -0.84 -8.27
N ILE A 122 -10.27 -1.36 -9.15
CA ILE A 122 -10.30 -1.09 -10.58
C ILE A 122 -10.42 -2.43 -11.29
N PRO A 123 -11.55 -2.70 -11.97
CA PRO A 123 -11.68 -3.88 -12.81
C PRO A 123 -10.61 -3.91 -13.89
N ASN A 124 -10.06 -5.10 -14.18
CA ASN A 124 -9.01 -5.29 -15.18
C ASN A 124 -9.29 -4.60 -16.53
N GLU A 125 -10.51 -4.72 -17.05
CA GLU A 125 -10.90 -4.10 -18.32
C GLU A 125 -10.86 -2.57 -18.28
N VAL A 126 -11.26 -1.99 -17.14
CA VAL A 126 -11.28 -0.55 -16.91
C VAL A 126 -9.84 -0.03 -16.82
N ALA A 127 -8.97 -0.72 -16.10
CA ALA A 127 -7.55 -0.38 -15.98
C ALA A 127 -6.85 -0.36 -17.35
N VAL A 128 -7.13 -1.34 -18.22
CA VAL A 128 -6.52 -1.40 -19.55
C VAL A 128 -7.05 -0.33 -20.49
N LYS A 129 -8.35 -0.06 -20.49
CA LYS A 129 -8.99 0.86 -21.46
C LYS A 129 -8.92 2.33 -21.05
N TYR A 130 -8.95 2.60 -19.74
CA TYR A 130 -9.12 3.95 -19.20
C TYR A 130 -8.01 4.35 -18.21
N SER A 131 -6.83 3.73 -18.29
CA SER A 131 -5.66 4.08 -17.45
C SER A 131 -5.36 5.58 -17.45
N HIS A 132 -5.38 6.22 -18.63
CA HIS A 132 -5.16 7.66 -18.77
C HIS A 132 -6.17 8.49 -17.95
N VAL A 133 -7.47 8.16 -18.03
CA VAL A 133 -8.52 8.87 -17.26
C VAL A 133 -8.31 8.68 -15.75
N ILE A 134 -7.99 7.46 -15.33
CA ILE A 134 -7.73 7.15 -13.91
C ILE A 134 -6.56 8.00 -13.41
N VAL A 135 -5.48 8.09 -14.19
CA VAL A 135 -4.30 8.88 -13.83
C VAL A 135 -4.59 10.38 -13.84
N ASP A 136 -5.40 10.89 -14.78
CA ASP A 136 -5.84 12.29 -14.77
C ASP A 136 -6.66 12.63 -13.53
N LEU A 137 -7.54 11.71 -13.10
CA LEU A 137 -8.28 11.87 -11.84
C LEU A 137 -7.36 11.88 -10.62
N ILE A 138 -6.36 11.00 -10.58
CA ILE A 138 -5.36 10.98 -9.51
C ILE A 138 -4.55 12.28 -9.51
N LYS A 139 -4.19 12.79 -10.69
CA LYS A 139 -3.47 14.05 -10.83
C LYS A 139 -4.29 15.23 -10.31
N ALA A 140 -5.61 15.22 -10.51
CA ALA A 140 -6.50 16.23 -9.93
C ALA A 140 -6.62 16.15 -8.39
N LEU A 141 -6.17 15.04 -7.78
CA LEU A 141 -6.10 14.87 -6.33
C LEU A 141 -4.73 15.20 -5.74
N ALA A 142 -3.71 15.40 -6.57
CA ALA A 142 -2.36 15.83 -6.17
C ALA A 142 -2.35 17.33 -5.86
#